data_AF-A0A933NCF6-F1
#
_entry.id   AF-A0A933NCF6-F1
#
_cell.length_a   1.000
_cell.length_b   1.000
_cell.length_c   1.000
_cell.angle_alpha   90.00
_cell.angle_beta   90.00
_cell.angle_gamma   90.00
#
_symmetry.space_group_name_H-M   'P 1'
#
loop_
_entity.id
_entity.type
_entity.pdbx_description
1 polymer ?
#
loop_
_entity_poly.entity_id
_entity_poly.type
_entity_poly.pdbx_seq_one_letter_code
_entity_poly.pdbx_strand_id
1 'polypeptide(L)' 'MVTKPYFVILNEVKNVLRMQEIKLLFSNKLRDSSGFTLRMTVLKPSPYT' A
#
# COMPACT_ATOMS: atom_id res chain seq x y z
N MET A 1 -14.33 -25.79 1.57
CA MET A 1 -13.89 -24.61 2.35
C MET A 1 -14.88 -23.49 2.06
N VAL A 2 -15.54 -22.92 3.06
CA VAL A 2 -16.49 -21.81 2.86
C VAL A 2 -15.69 -20.51 2.76
N THR A 3 -15.65 -19.90 1.57
CA THR A 3 -15.08 -18.57 1.37
C THR A 3 -15.91 -17.57 2.14
N LYS A 4 -15.31 -16.94 3.16
CA LYS A 4 -16.01 -15.90 3.92
C LYS A 4 -16.35 -14.74 2.97
N PRO A 5 -17.56 -14.15 3.06
CA PRO A 5 -18.08 -13.21 2.06
C PRO A 5 -17.18 -11.98 1.86
N TYR A 6 -16.43 -11.56 2.87
CA TYR A 6 -15.49 -10.45 2.74
C TYR A 6 -14.30 -10.74 1.81
N PHE A 7 -13.92 -12.01 1.60
CA PHE A 7 -12.84 -12.34 0.65
C PHE A 7 -13.24 -12.04 -0.80
N VAL A 8 -14.53 -12.20 -1.13
CA VAL A 8 -15.05 -11.87 -2.46
C VAL A 8 -14.93 -10.37 -2.70
N ILE A 9 -15.38 -9.57 -1.74
CA ILE A 9 -15.29 -8.09 -1.79
C ILE A 9 -13.83 -7.63 -1.90
N LEU A 10 -12.92 -8.23 -1.12
CA LEU A 10 -11.49 -7.89 -1.21
C LEU A 10 -10.90 -8.19 -2.58
N ASN A 11 -11.37 -9.25 -3.25
CA ASN A 11 -10.90 -9.62 -4.58
C ASN A 11 -11.46 -8.67 -5.64
N GLU A 12 -12.73 -8.29 -5.54
CA GLU A 12 -13.36 -7.30 -6.41
C GLU A 12 -12.64 -5.95 -6.31
N VAL A 13 -12.37 -5.47 -5.09
CA VAL A 13 -11.62 -4.23 -4.88
C VAL A 13 -10.23 -4.32 -5.50
N LYS A 14 -9.49 -5.42 -5.32
CA LYS A 14 -8.17 -5.60 -5.93
C LYS A 14 -8.20 -5.60 -7.45
N ASN A 15 -9.26 -6.12 -8.06
CA ASN A 15 -9.43 -6.14 -9.51
C ASN A 15 -9.77 -4.76 -10.10
N VAL A 16 -10.46 -3.91 -9.33
CA VAL A 16 -10.75 -2.52 -9.72
C VAL A 16 -9.52 -1.63 -9.57
N LEU A 17 -8.69 -1.88 -8.56
CA LEU A 17 -7.51 -1.08 -8.29
C LEU A 17 -6.41 -1.34 -9.33
N ARG A 18 -5.88 -0.28 -9.92
CA ARG A 18 -4.71 -0.32 -10.81
C ARG A 18 -3.43 -0.50 -10.00
N MET A 19 -3.24 -1.71 -9.45
CA MET A 19 -2.21 -2.01 -8.46
C MET A 19 -0.78 -1.70 -8.94
N GLN A 20 -0.50 -1.85 -10.24
CA GLN A 20 0.81 -1.51 -10.81
C GLN A 20 1.09 0.00 -10.75
N GLU A 21 0.11 0.83 -11.07
CA GLU A 21 0.23 2.29 -11.02
C GLU A 21 0.34 2.80 -9.59
N ILE A 22 -0.41 2.21 -8.65
CA ILE A 22 -0.31 2.54 -7.23
C ILE A 22 1.13 2.29 -6.73
N LYS A 23 1.73 1.15 -7.10
CA LYS A 23 3.13 0.82 -6.75
C LYS A 23 4.13 1.80 -7.37
N LEU A 24 3.91 2.17 -8.63
CA LEU A 24 4.76 3.14 -9.32
C LEU A 24 4.66 4.52 -8.67
N LEU A 25 3.44 5.00 -8.40
CA LEU A 25 3.20 6.27 -7.73
C LEU A 25 3.85 6.31 -6.34
N PHE A 26 3.74 5.23 -5.57
CA PHE A 26 4.40 5.11 -4.27
C PHE A 26 5.91 5.23 -4.39
N SER A 27 6.52 4.53 -5.36
CA SER A 27 7.96 4.58 -5.62
C SER A 27 8.43 5.97 -6.04
N ASN A 28 7.63 6.67 -6.86
CA ASN A 28 7.93 8.05 -7.28
C ASN A 28 7.82 9.01 -6.08
N LYS A 29 6.78 8.88 -5.26
CA LYS A 29 6.62 9.71 -4.06
C LYS A 29 7.73 9.50 -3.03
N LEU A 30 8.22 8.26 -2.85
CA LEU A 30 9.38 7.98 -2.00
C LEU A 30 10.67 8.64 -2.50
N ARG A 31 10.81 8.82 -3.82
CA ARG A 31 12.01 9.42 -4.41
C ARG A 31 11.93 10.94 -4.43
N ASP A 32 10.78 11.47 -4.84
CA ASP A 32 10.65 12.86 -5.29
C ASP A 32 9.95 13.75 -4.25
N SER A 33 9.37 13.18 -3.18
CA SER A 33 8.64 13.93 -2.16
C SER A 33 9.24 13.74 -0.78
N SER A 34 10.05 14.72 -0.35
CA SER A 34 10.67 14.75 0.97
C SER A 34 9.66 14.59 2.12
N GLY A 35 8.49 15.24 2.02
CA GLY A 35 7.41 15.12 3.01
C GLY A 35 6.74 13.74 3.02
N PHE A 36 6.67 13.05 1.88
CA PHE A 36 6.17 11.68 1.83
C PHE A 36 7.18 10.70 2.47
N THR A 37 8.46 10.85 2.13
CA THR A 37 9.55 10.03 2.69
C THR A 37 9.66 10.18 4.20
N LEU A 38 9.55 11.41 4.73
CA LEU A 38 9.56 11.67 6.18
C LEU A 38 8.41 10.97 6.91
N ARG A 39 7.19 10.98 6.34
CA ARG A 39 6.05 10.25 6.91
C ARG A 39 6.27 8.74 6.87
N MET A 40 6.87 8.22 5.81
CA MET A 40 7.20 6.80 5.71
C MET A 40 8.28 6.36 6.70
N THR A 41 9.23 7.23 7.06
CA THR A 41 10.20 6.93 8.12
C THR A 41 9.56 6.90 9.51
N VAL A 42 8.54 7.72 9.77
CA VAL A 42 7.77 7.71 11.03
C VAL A 42 6.89 6.46 11.13
N LEU A 43 6.36 5.98 10.00
CA LEU A 43 5.49 4.79 9.96
C LEU A 43 6.23 3.46 9.94
N LYS A 44 7.53 3.44 9.62
CA LYS A 44 8.35 2.24 9.79
C LYS A 44 8.63 2.10 11.29
N PRO A 45 8.04 1.11 12.00
CA PRO A 45 8.47 0.84 13.37
C PRO A 45 9.96 0.54 13.35
N SER A 46 10.70 1.16 14.28
CA SER A 46 12.12 0.88 14.46
C SER A 46 12.28 -0.63 14.70
N PRO A 47 13.25 -1.31 14.06
CA PRO A 47 13.54 -2.71 14.36
C PRO A 47 14.11 -2.93 15.78
N TYR A 48 14.27 -1.86 16.56
CA TYR A 48 14.82 -1.86 17.92
C TYR A 48 13.89 -1.20 18.98
N THR A 49 12.59 -1.07 18.70
CA THR A 49 11.57 -0.76 19.72
C THR A 49 10.52 -1.84 19.76
#